data_AF-A0A966V7E0-F1
#
_entry.id   AF-A0A966V7E0-F1
#
_cell.length_a   1.000
_cell.length_b   1.000
_cell.length_c   1.000
_cell.angle_alpha   90.00
_cell.angle_beta   90.00
_cell.angle_gamma   90.00
#
_symmetry.space_group_name_H-M   'P 1'
#
loop_
_entity.id
_entity.type
_entity.pdbx_description
1 polymer ?
#
loop_
_entity_poly.entity_id
_entity_poly.type
_entity_poly.pdbx_seq_one_letter_code
_entity_poly.pdbx_strand_id
1 'polypeptide(L)'
;MEFKVEFLCNTMEFKFGVHYKTGDTIDYNNNTFKCIQTHTSHIEYGTPKETNGTLWTNLQCALAVHGVVQVWMPGLPVVKDDIVLFDRTVYKCLRTHLCSIYLSPPHKRGELWEIEFIENRL
;
A
#
# COMPACT_ATOMS: atom_id res chain seq x y z
N MET A 1 13.28 27.41 3.01
CA MET A 1 12.14 27.10 3.88
C MET A 1 11.91 25.60 3.76
N GLU A 2 12.23 24.85 4.81
CA GLU A 2 11.97 23.41 4.88
C GLU A 2 10.46 23.18 4.90
N PHE A 3 9.92 22.60 3.84
CA PHE A 3 8.60 21.97 3.94
C PHE A 3 8.80 20.60 4.55
N LYS A 4 8.70 20.58 5.88
CA LYS A 4 8.47 19.37 6.65
C LYS A 4 7.21 18.73 6.07
N VAL A 5 7.35 17.58 5.42
CA VAL A 5 6.21 16.73 5.08
C VAL A 5 5.67 16.23 6.40
N GLU A 6 4.82 17.03 7.02
CA GLU A 6 4.03 16.56 8.14
C GLU A 6 3.06 15.54 7.54
N PHE A 7 3.37 14.26 7.74
CA PHE A 7 2.40 13.19 7.69
C PHE A 7 1.32 13.53 8.75
N LEU A 8 0.41 14.44 8.40
CA LEU A 8 -0.75 14.79 9.20
C LEU A 8 -1.78 13.67 9.08
N CYS A 9 -1.41 12.48 9.53
CA CYS A 9 -2.36 11.50 9.98
C CYS A 9 -1.94 11.18 11.39
N ASN A 10 -2.77 11.56 12.36
CA ASN A 10 -2.56 11.27 13.77
C ASN A 10 -2.76 9.75 13.95
N THR A 11 -1.81 8.96 13.45
CA THR A 11 -1.89 7.50 13.39
C THR A 11 -1.62 6.95 14.78
N MET A 12 -2.51 6.10 15.25
CA MET A 12 -2.39 5.48 16.55
C MET A 12 -1.78 4.08 16.40
N GLU A 13 -0.90 3.68 17.32
CA GLU A 13 -0.39 2.32 17.34
C GLU A 13 -1.55 1.31 17.51
N PHE A 14 -1.53 0.21 16.75
CA PHE A 14 -2.51 -0.87 16.88
C PHE A 14 -2.52 -1.45 18.29
N LYS A 15 -3.71 -1.60 18.87
CA LYS A 15 -3.91 -2.23 20.18
C LYS A 15 -5.12 -3.16 20.13
N PHE A 16 -5.04 -4.26 20.87
CA PHE A 16 -6.19 -5.14 21.09
C PHE A 16 -7.17 -4.52 22.10
N GLY A 17 -8.46 -4.86 21.97
CA GLY A 17 -9.53 -4.35 22.82
C GLY A 17 -9.97 -2.92 22.50
N VAL A 18 -9.51 -2.35 21.38
CA VAL A 18 -9.87 -0.99 20.95
C VAL A 18 -10.97 -1.07 19.90
N HIS A 19 -11.95 -0.19 20.04
CA HIS A 19 -13.00 -0.04 19.05
C HIS A 19 -12.54 0.89 17.92
N TYR A 20 -12.48 0.36 16.71
CA TYR A 20 -12.07 1.07 15.50
C TYR A 20 -13.25 1.26 14.56
N LYS A 21 -13.48 2.50 14.16
CA LYS A 21 -14.50 2.89 13.19
C LYS A 21 -13.93 2.80 11.78
N THR A 22 -14.79 2.53 10.80
CA THR A 22 -14.40 2.60 9.39
C THR A 22 -13.79 3.98 9.11
N GLY A 23 -12.57 3.99 8.56
CA GLY A 23 -11.81 5.21 8.31
C GLY A 23 -10.66 5.45 9.28
N ASP A 24 -10.66 4.82 10.46
CA ASP A 24 -9.57 4.96 11.44
C ASP A 24 -8.26 4.45 10.87
N THR A 25 -7.18 5.17 11.15
CA THR A 25 -5.83 4.82 10.69
C THR A 25 -4.96 4.42 11.87
N ILE A 26 -4.30 3.26 11.73
CA ILE A 26 -3.39 2.72 12.73
C ILE A 26 -2.01 2.42 12.14
N ASP A 27 -1.01 2.36 13.00
CA ASP A 27 0.31 1.83 12.66
C ASP A 27 0.52 0.46 13.31
N TYR A 28 0.98 -0.51 12.52
CA TYR A 28 1.30 -1.86 12.96
C TYR A 28 2.51 -2.41 12.19
N ASN A 29 3.58 -2.80 12.91
CA ASN A 29 4.80 -3.36 12.32
C ASN A 29 5.37 -2.52 11.16
N ASN A 30 5.57 -1.21 11.38
CA ASN A 30 6.05 -0.25 10.38
C ASN A 30 5.15 -0.10 9.13
N ASN A 31 3.91 -0.57 9.19
CA ASN A 31 2.91 -0.38 8.15
C ASN A 31 1.74 0.41 8.71
N THR A 32 1.22 1.34 7.92
CA THR A 32 -0.03 2.05 8.24
C THR A 32 -1.20 1.25 7.67
N PHE A 33 -2.30 1.10 8.41
CA PHE A 33 -3.53 0.46 7.94
C PHE A 33 -4.75 1.35 8.21
N LYS A 34 -5.76 1.26 7.36
CA LYS A 34 -7.06 1.88 7.53
C LYS A 34 -8.11 0.83 7.81
N CYS A 35 -8.92 1.09 8.82
CA CYS A 35 -10.09 0.28 9.12
C CYS A 35 -11.11 0.41 7.98
N ILE A 36 -11.51 -0.70 7.37
CA ILE A 36 -12.51 -0.72 6.29
C ILE A 36 -13.88 -1.19 6.79
N GLN A 37 -13.92 -1.89 7.93
CA GLN A 37 -15.15 -2.33 8.57
C GLN A 37 -15.08 -2.02 10.08
N THR A 38 -16.09 -1.35 10.61
CA THR A 38 -16.15 -1.00 12.04
C THR A 38 -16.15 -2.27 12.90
N HIS A 39 -15.20 -2.37 13.83
CA HIS A 39 -15.04 -3.55 14.69
C HIS A 39 -14.29 -3.19 15.98
N THR A 40 -14.34 -4.08 16.96
CA THR A 40 -13.43 -4.03 18.11
C THR A 40 -12.31 -5.03 17.88
N SER A 41 -11.06 -4.60 17.98
CA SER A 41 -9.91 -5.50 17.79
C SER A 41 -9.90 -6.57 18.88
N HIS A 42 -9.73 -7.84 18.48
CA HIS A 42 -9.69 -8.97 19.40
C HIS A 42 -8.53 -9.89 19.00
N ILE A 43 -7.86 -10.50 19.98
CA ILE A 43 -6.70 -11.37 19.72
C ILE A 43 -7.08 -12.56 18.82
N GLU A 44 -8.32 -13.05 18.93
CA GLU A 44 -8.83 -14.16 18.13
C GLU A 44 -9.13 -13.78 16.66
N TYR A 45 -9.38 -12.50 16.37
CA TYR A 45 -9.56 -12.03 14.98
C TYR A 45 -8.22 -11.88 14.26
N GLY A 46 -7.12 -11.81 15.01
CA GLY A 46 -5.78 -11.58 14.48
C GLY A 46 -5.43 -10.10 14.34
N THR A 47 -4.36 -9.85 13.61
CA THR A 47 -3.70 -8.54 13.46
C THR A 47 -4.17 -7.82 12.19
N PRO A 48 -3.88 -6.52 12.03
CA PRO A 48 -4.22 -5.77 10.82
C PRO A 48 -3.62 -6.38 9.55
N LYS A 49 -2.47 -7.05 9.67
CA LYS A 49 -1.82 -7.76 8.56
C LYS A 49 -2.60 -9.02 8.16
N GLU A 50 -3.06 -9.81 9.13
CA GLU A 50 -3.79 -11.07 8.89
C GLU A 50 -5.20 -10.83 8.38
N THR A 51 -5.79 -9.69 8.74
CA THR A 51 -7.14 -9.27 8.34
C THR A 51 -7.12 -8.18 7.26
N ASN A 52 -6.01 -8.08 6.52
CA ASN A 52 -5.89 -7.17 5.39
C ASN A 52 -6.83 -7.60 4.25
N GLY A 53 -7.71 -6.69 3.83
CA GLY A 53 -8.78 -6.95 2.86
C GLY A 53 -10.12 -7.33 3.47
N THR A 54 -10.21 -7.54 4.80
CA THR A 54 -11.47 -7.84 5.50
C THR A 54 -11.83 -6.78 6.54
N LEU A 55 -10.95 -6.53 7.51
CA LEU A 55 -11.14 -5.52 8.56
C LEU A 55 -10.26 -4.29 8.35
N TRP A 56 -9.08 -4.48 7.77
CA TRP A 56 -8.07 -3.45 7.55
C TRP A 56 -7.64 -3.41 6.09
N THR A 57 -7.15 -2.27 5.63
CA THR A 57 -6.41 -2.16 4.37
C THR A 57 -5.10 -1.45 4.63
N ASN A 58 -3.99 -2.02 4.17
CA ASN A 58 -2.70 -1.36 4.27
C ASN A 58 -2.70 -0.03 3.48
N LEU A 59 -2.38 1.06 4.17
CA LEU A 59 -2.29 2.44 3.67
C LEU A 59 -0.87 2.88 3.32
N GLN A 60 0.14 2.02 3.43
CA GLN A 60 1.46 2.32 2.88
C GLN A 60 1.46 2.44 1.33
N CYS A 61 0.27 2.39 0.74
CA CYS A 61 -0.10 2.84 -0.59
C CYS A 61 -0.87 4.17 -0.61
N ALA A 62 -0.40 5.21 0.09
CA ALA A 62 -1.04 6.54 0.08
C ALA A 62 -0.53 7.49 -1.04
N LEU A 63 0.25 7.01 -2.01
CA LEU A 63 0.54 7.71 -3.27
C LEU A 63 -0.48 7.37 -4.38
N ALA A 64 -1.45 6.51 -4.10
CA ALA A 64 -2.51 6.13 -5.06
C ALA A 64 -3.68 7.16 -5.12
N VAL A 65 -3.70 8.17 -4.24
CA VAL A 65 -4.88 9.02 -4.00
C VAL A 65 -5.15 10.05 -5.11
N HIS A 66 -4.26 10.23 -6.08
CA HIS A 66 -4.51 11.08 -7.25
C HIS A 66 -4.68 10.31 -8.57
N GLY A 67 -4.84 8.97 -8.51
CA GLY A 67 -4.99 8.15 -9.72
C GLY A 67 -3.72 7.99 -10.56
N VAL A 68 -2.56 8.34 -9.99
CA VAL A 68 -1.25 8.33 -10.68
C VAL A 68 -0.56 6.96 -10.62
N VAL A 69 -0.81 6.16 -9.57
CA VAL A 69 -0.10 4.88 -9.33
C VAL A 69 -1.07 3.82 -8.81
N GLN A 70 -1.04 2.62 -9.41
CA GLN A 70 -1.83 1.47 -8.98
C GLN A 70 -1.07 0.65 -7.92
N VAL A 71 -1.77 -0.03 -7.02
CA VAL A 71 -1.12 -0.96 -6.07
C VAL A 71 -0.91 -2.31 -6.75
N TRP A 72 0.32 -2.83 -6.72
CA TRP A 72 0.61 -4.13 -7.30
C TRP A 72 -0.12 -5.24 -6.54
N MET A 73 -0.83 -6.10 -7.26
CA MET A 73 -1.44 -7.32 -6.73
C MET A 73 -1.46 -8.43 -7.80
N PRO A 74 -1.39 -9.71 -7.43
CA PRO A 74 -1.58 -10.81 -8.38
C PRO A 74 -2.94 -10.69 -9.08
N GLY A 75 -2.97 -10.93 -10.39
CA GLY A 75 -4.17 -10.78 -11.23
C GLY A 75 -4.42 -9.36 -11.75
N LEU A 76 -3.60 -8.36 -11.37
CA LEU A 76 -3.68 -7.02 -11.94
C LEU A 76 -3.17 -7.01 -13.39
N PRO A 77 -4.00 -6.67 -14.39
CA PRO A 77 -3.52 -6.45 -15.75
C PRO A 77 -2.77 -5.11 -15.81
N VAL A 78 -1.55 -5.14 -16.33
CA VAL A 78 -0.73 -3.93 -16.54
C VAL A 78 -0.29 -3.85 -18.00
N VAL A 79 -0.27 -2.65 -18.54
CA VAL A 79 0.30 -2.35 -19.85
C VAL A 79 1.67 -1.69 -19.71
N LYS A 80 2.46 -1.68 -20.79
CA LYS A 80 3.73 -0.95 -20.82
C LYS A 80 3.51 0.50 -20.39
N ASP A 81 4.45 1.00 -19.57
CA ASP A 81 4.50 2.33 -18.96
C ASP A 81 3.53 2.56 -17.77
N ASP A 82 2.72 1.56 -17.38
CA ASP A 82 1.94 1.63 -16.14
C ASP A 82 2.84 1.74 -14.92
N ILE A 83 2.43 2.56 -13.96
CA ILE A 83 3.14 2.76 -12.70
C ILE A 83 2.42 2.00 -11.58
N VAL A 84 3.17 1.12 -10.91
CA VAL A 84 2.68 0.33 -9.78
C VAL A 84 3.52 0.56 -8.53
N LEU A 85 2.88 0.46 -7.37
CA LEU A 85 3.54 0.46 -6.07
C LEU A 85 3.65 -0.98 -5.55
N PHE A 86 4.86 -1.41 -5.24
CA PHE A 86 5.15 -2.71 -4.63
C PHE A 86 6.13 -2.53 -3.47
N ASP A 87 5.75 -2.96 -2.26
CA ASP A 87 6.57 -2.87 -1.04
C ASP A 87 7.34 -1.54 -0.92
N ARG A 88 6.59 -0.42 -0.96
CA ARG A 88 7.09 0.95 -0.81
C ARG A 88 7.99 1.46 -1.96
N THR A 89 8.19 0.66 -2.99
CA THR A 89 8.95 1.05 -4.19
C THR A 89 8.02 1.20 -5.37
N VAL A 90 8.13 2.32 -6.07
CA VAL A 90 7.37 2.56 -7.29
C VAL A 90 8.12 1.92 -8.46
N TYR A 91 7.37 1.22 -9.29
CA TYR A 91 7.90 0.57 -10.48
C TYR A 91 7.11 0.98 -11.72
N LYS A 92 7.82 1.20 -12.82
CA LYS A 92 7.23 1.32 -14.15
C LYS A 92 7.26 -0.04 -14.86
N CYS A 93 6.14 -0.38 -15.48
CA CYS A 93 5.98 -1.59 -16.27
C CYS A 93 6.71 -1.44 -17.62
N LEU A 94 7.58 -2.38 -17.95
CA LEU A 94 8.34 -2.36 -19.20
C LEU A 94 7.61 -3.07 -20.35
N ARG A 95 6.70 -4.00 -20.04
CA ARG A 95 5.98 -4.83 -21.01
C ARG A 95 4.59 -5.18 -20.49
N THR A 96 3.58 -5.14 -21.35
CA THR A 96 2.21 -5.56 -21.01
C THR A 96 2.18 -7.02 -20.54
N HIS A 97 1.60 -7.26 -19.36
CA HIS A 97 1.43 -8.60 -18.79
C HIS A 97 0.37 -8.62 -17.68
N LEU A 98 0.02 -9.83 -17.23
CA LEU A 98 -0.79 -10.03 -16.03
C LEU A 98 0.13 -10.22 -14.83
N CYS A 99 -0.06 -9.41 -13.78
CA CYS A 99 0.73 -9.53 -12.56
C CYS A 99 0.54 -10.91 -11.92
N SER A 100 1.63 -11.54 -11.52
CA SER A 100 1.60 -12.76 -10.72
C SER A 100 2.78 -12.75 -9.75
N ILE A 101 2.70 -13.55 -8.69
CA ILE A 101 3.77 -13.64 -7.68
C ILE A 101 5.15 -13.93 -8.30
N TYR A 102 5.20 -14.73 -9.37
CA TYR A 102 6.42 -15.10 -10.10
C TYR A 102 6.94 -13.99 -11.04
N LEU A 103 6.09 -13.00 -11.36
CA LEU A 103 6.42 -11.84 -12.18
C LEU A 103 6.45 -10.54 -11.35
N SER A 104 6.62 -10.65 -10.03
CA SER A 104 6.62 -9.47 -9.15
C SER A 104 7.81 -8.53 -9.45
N PRO A 105 7.65 -7.22 -9.18
CA PRO A 105 8.66 -6.22 -9.48
C PRO A 105 10.09 -6.51 -9.04
N PRO A 106 10.37 -7.00 -7.81
CA PRO A 106 11.74 -7.33 -7.42
C PRO A 106 12.32 -8.52 -8.19
N HIS A 107 11.50 -9.52 -8.56
CA HIS A 107 11.96 -10.75 -9.22
C HIS A 107 12.21 -10.57 -10.72
N LYS A 108 11.52 -9.61 -11.36
CA LYS A 108 11.63 -9.31 -12.80
C LYS A 108 12.10 -7.90 -13.10
N ARG A 109 12.89 -7.33 -12.19
CA ARG A 109 13.53 -6.02 -12.36
C ARG A 109 14.50 -6.03 -13.54
N GLY A 110 14.42 -5.02 -14.40
CA GLY A 110 15.17 -4.92 -15.66
C GLY A 110 14.60 -5.73 -16.82
N GLU A 111 13.63 -6.63 -16.55
CA GLU A 111 12.95 -7.42 -17.58
C GLU A 111 11.52 -6.91 -17.83
N LEU A 112 10.70 -6.84 -16.77
CA LEU A 112 9.30 -6.43 -16.79
C LEU A 112 9.05 -5.15 -15.98
N TRP A 113 9.96 -4.80 -15.08
CA TRP A 113 9.79 -3.67 -14.15
C TRP A 113 11.09 -2.87 -14.02
N GLU A 114 10.98 -1.56 -13.93
CA GLU A 114 12.07 -0.69 -13.52
C GLU A 114 11.63 0.20 -12.36
N ILE A 115 12.57 0.60 -11.50
CA ILE A 115 12.24 1.50 -10.39
C ILE A 115 11.99 2.88 -10.99
N GLU A 116 10.80 3.42 -10.73
CA GLU A 116 10.45 4.77 -11.14
C GLU A 116 10.64 5.70 -9.93
N PHE A 117 11.51 6.70 -10.08
CA PHE A 117 11.59 7.79 -9.13
C PHE A 117 10.58 8.84 -9.57
N ILE A 118 9.50 8.99 -8.80
CA ILE A 118 8.58 10.13 -9.00
C ILE A 118 9.32 11.36 -8.47
N GLU A 119 10.15 11.96 -9.32
CA GLU A 119 10.68 13.29 -9.07
C GLU A 119 9.49 14.26 -9.09
N ASN A 120 9.35 15.05 -8.03
CA ASN A 120 8.44 16.19 -8.01
C ASN A 120 8.85 17.14 -9.14
N ARG A 121 8.27 16.99 -10.33
CA ARG A 121 8.28 18.02 -11.36
C ARG A 121 7.39 19.16 -10.86
N LEU A 122 8.00 20.03 -10.05
CA LEU A 122 7.58 21.42 -9.87
C LEU A 122 7.96 22.21 -11.13
#